data_AF-A0A0S2I398-F1
#
_entry.id   AF-A0A0S2I398-F1
#
_cell.length_a   1.000
_cell.length_b   1.000
_cell.length_c   1.000
_cell.angle_alpha   90.00
_cell.angle_beta   90.00
_cell.angle_gamma   90.00
#
_symmetry.space_group_name_H-M   'P 1'
#
loop_
_entity.id
_entity.type
_entity.pdbx_description
1 polymer ?
#
loop_
_entity_poly.entity_id
_entity_poly.type
_entity_poly.pdbx_seq_one_letter_code
_entity_poly.pdbx_strand_id
1 'polypeptide(L)'
;MIRLSVVFVLLLVSNFLFGQTERPFPEIQEMSWGNEFTVEMKLSNDSAHVYDVEELYHSASFSKNNRDELVYYPVGLEKSFIDQLKARKISNSDTTNVEAKSTNKTLWSAIHYSIGGAYVHFINCLLYALETGELRVDAPLMQRPESDWKPKPRTESWKRTRKWNYYVPVRQRYAIREYKKKARNDNLKDLQSVPQHFIDLFLDTRDKDYEELKEKGAVEKLAKIDLIKILLASNYLGETQIKYIKNRVLKAMSRYSVNQLPSVIILDDFNAAVAMSLNEKGYQVQKIVFRDQEQLSEYEMKERKKTIRALIHEINEVNKEVFQKSLKKYYQKG
;
A
#
# COMPACT_ATOMS: atom_id res chain seq x y z
N MET A 1 19.66 29.63 -45.81
CA MET A 1 19.93 28.89 -44.56
C MET A 1 19.01 29.27 -43.40
N ILE A 2 18.70 30.55 -43.16
CA ILE A 2 17.90 31.00 -42.00
C ILE A 2 16.44 30.48 -42.00
N ARG A 3 15.81 30.30 -43.18
CA ARG A 3 14.41 29.83 -43.26
C ARG A 3 14.22 28.35 -42.92
N LEU A 4 15.25 27.51 -43.06
CA LEU A 4 15.15 26.08 -42.73
C LEU A 4 15.23 25.85 -41.21
N SER A 5 16.05 26.65 -40.52
CA SER A 5 16.23 26.56 -39.06
C SER A 5 14.97 26.93 -38.28
N VAL A 6 14.19 27.91 -38.76
CA VAL A 6 12.95 28.35 -38.09
C VAL A 6 11.86 27.28 -38.16
N VAL A 7 11.76 26.56 -39.29
CA VAL A 7 10.79 25.46 -39.46
C VAL A 7 11.17 24.27 -38.58
N PHE A 8 12.46 23.98 -38.43
CA PHE A 8 12.95 22.89 -37.57
C PHE A 8 12.72 23.18 -36.08
N VAL A 9 12.86 24.43 -35.64
CA VAL A 9 12.52 24.84 -34.27
C VAL A 9 11.01 24.78 -34.03
N LEU A 10 10.18 25.18 -34.99
CA LEU A 10 8.72 25.07 -34.88
C LEU A 10 8.23 23.61 -34.79
N LEU A 11 8.84 22.70 -35.54
CA LEU A 11 8.55 21.25 -35.47
C LEU A 11 9.05 20.59 -34.17
N LEU A 12 10.13 21.10 -33.58
CA LEU A 12 10.60 20.65 -32.27
C LEU A 12 9.68 21.14 -31.15
N VAL A 13 9.17 22.37 -31.23
CA VAL A 13 8.23 22.92 -30.23
C VAL A 13 6.85 22.24 -30.31
N SER A 14 6.38 21.83 -31.50
CA SER A 14 5.10 21.11 -31.63
C SER A 14 5.13 19.70 -31.04
N ASN A 15 6.30 19.04 -30.98
CA ASN A 15 6.43 17.73 -30.34
C ASN A 15 6.50 17.80 -28.81
N PHE A 16 6.83 18.97 -28.23
CA PHE A 16 6.79 19.16 -26.77
C PHE A 16 5.39 19.46 -26.23
N LEU A 17 4.45 19.89 -27.08
CA LEU A 17 3.08 20.25 -26.67
C LEU A 17 2.09 19.08 -26.71
N PHE A 18 2.45 17.95 -27.32
CA PHE A 18 1.81 16.68 -26.99
C PHE A 18 2.42 16.13 -25.69
N GLY A 19 2.28 16.92 -24.63
CA GLY A 19 2.42 16.41 -23.28
C GLY A 19 1.47 15.23 -23.13
N GLN A 20 2.00 14.12 -22.62
CA GLN A 20 1.23 12.94 -22.26
C GLN A 20 0.04 13.38 -21.40
N THR A 21 -1.13 13.53 -22.01
CA THR A 21 -2.39 13.58 -21.30
C THR A 21 -2.53 12.19 -20.69
N GLU A 22 -2.13 12.08 -19.42
CA GLU A 22 -2.38 10.90 -18.61
C GLU A 22 -3.86 10.57 -18.79
N ARG A 23 -4.14 9.38 -19.34
CA ARG A 23 -5.51 8.95 -19.58
C ARG A 23 -6.25 9.02 -18.23
N PRO A 24 -7.39 9.73 -18.16
CA PRO A 24 -8.13 9.83 -16.92
C PRO A 24 -8.50 8.42 -16.45
N PHE A 25 -8.41 8.20 -15.14
CA PHE A 25 -8.83 6.93 -14.55
C PHE A 25 -10.28 6.66 -14.95
N PRO A 26 -10.59 5.46 -15.47
CA PRO A 26 -11.90 5.18 -16.01
C PRO A 26 -12.88 4.89 -14.85
N GLU A 27 -13.93 5.72 -14.73
CA GLU A 27 -14.95 5.62 -13.67
C GLU A 27 -16.00 4.58 -14.06
N ILE A 28 -16.54 3.82 -13.09
CA ILE A 28 -17.59 2.84 -13.36
C ILE A 28 -18.87 3.57 -13.76
N GLN A 29 -19.26 3.46 -15.03
CA GLN A 29 -20.55 3.97 -15.52
C GLN A 29 -21.65 2.95 -15.27
N GLU A 30 -21.42 1.70 -15.68
CA GLU A 30 -22.37 0.60 -15.57
C GLU A 30 -21.70 -0.63 -14.98
N MET A 31 -22.46 -1.38 -14.19
CA MET A 31 -22.06 -2.67 -13.67
C MET A 31 -23.32 -3.54 -13.57
N SER A 32 -23.26 -4.75 -14.10
CA SER A 32 -24.39 -5.68 -14.16
C SER A 32 -23.90 -7.12 -14.02
N TRP A 33 -24.78 -8.01 -13.58
CA TRP A 33 -24.53 -9.45 -13.75
C TRP A 33 -24.79 -9.81 -15.21
N GLY A 34 -23.86 -10.52 -15.83
CA GLY A 34 -24.05 -11.11 -17.15
C GLY A 34 -24.74 -12.47 -17.03
N ASN A 35 -24.26 -13.45 -17.79
CA ASN A 35 -24.68 -14.86 -17.59
C ASN A 35 -24.29 -15.34 -16.18
N GLU A 36 -24.77 -16.53 -15.77
CA GLU A 36 -24.75 -17.04 -14.38
C GLU A 36 -23.41 -16.97 -13.61
N PHE A 37 -22.28 -16.77 -14.30
CA PHE A 37 -20.92 -16.76 -13.74
C PHE A 37 -20.11 -15.50 -14.09
N THR A 38 -20.75 -14.41 -14.54
CA THR A 38 -20.03 -13.21 -15.00
C THR A 38 -20.54 -11.91 -14.42
N VAL A 39 -19.62 -10.98 -14.14
CA VAL A 39 -19.91 -9.59 -13.81
C VAL A 39 -19.38 -8.69 -14.93
N GLU A 40 -20.26 -7.94 -15.56
CA GLU A 40 -19.92 -6.99 -16.62
C GLU A 40 -19.77 -5.58 -16.04
N MET A 41 -18.77 -4.85 -16.50
CA MET A 41 -18.46 -3.49 -16.07
C MET A 41 -18.12 -2.63 -17.28
N LYS A 42 -18.82 -1.49 -17.43
CA LYS A 42 -18.46 -0.45 -18.39
C LYS A 42 -17.89 0.75 -17.69
N LEU A 43 -16.80 1.27 -18.21
CA LEU A 43 -16.11 2.42 -17.65
C LEU A 43 -16.24 3.67 -18.52
N SER A 44 -15.87 4.81 -17.95
CA SER A 44 -16.01 6.13 -18.59
C SER A 44 -15.12 6.40 -19.80
N ASN A 45 -14.21 5.50 -20.11
CA ASN A 45 -13.38 5.50 -21.31
C ASN A 45 -13.94 4.57 -22.40
N ASP A 46 -15.22 4.20 -22.30
CA ASP A 46 -15.93 3.25 -23.18
C ASP A 46 -15.35 1.82 -23.19
N SER A 47 -14.47 1.48 -22.24
CA SER A 47 -14.01 0.10 -22.08
C SER A 47 -15.05 -0.74 -21.35
N ALA A 48 -15.25 -1.96 -21.85
CA ALA A 48 -16.10 -2.98 -21.25
C ALA A 48 -15.24 -4.14 -20.76
N HIS A 49 -15.48 -4.57 -19.53
CA HIS A 49 -14.77 -5.66 -18.87
C HIS A 49 -15.78 -6.68 -18.38
N VAL A 50 -15.45 -7.96 -18.58
CA VAL A 50 -16.22 -9.09 -18.08
C VAL A 50 -15.32 -9.85 -17.12
N TYR A 51 -15.78 -10.00 -15.88
CA TYR A 51 -15.10 -10.74 -14.84
C TYR A 51 -15.77 -12.09 -14.65
N ASP A 52 -14.98 -13.16 -14.56
CA ASP A 52 -15.46 -14.46 -14.08
C ASP A 52 -15.65 -14.37 -12.55
N VAL A 53 -16.84 -14.72 -12.09
CA VAL A 53 -17.22 -14.68 -10.67
C VAL A 53 -16.32 -15.60 -9.84
N GLU A 54 -15.94 -16.77 -10.36
CA GLU A 54 -15.09 -17.73 -9.61
C GLU A 54 -13.67 -17.20 -9.37
N GLU A 55 -13.20 -16.31 -10.23
CA GLU A 55 -11.88 -15.67 -10.11
C GLU A 55 -11.91 -14.44 -9.18
N LEU A 56 -13.10 -13.94 -8.82
CA LEU A 56 -13.26 -12.80 -7.93
C LEU A 56 -13.15 -13.21 -6.46
N TYR A 57 -12.88 -12.23 -5.60
CA TYR A 57 -12.79 -12.48 -4.16
C TYR A 57 -14.18 -12.64 -3.53
N HIS A 58 -14.38 -13.74 -2.79
CA HIS A 58 -15.65 -14.10 -2.15
C HIS A 58 -15.65 -13.88 -0.63
N SER A 59 -16.70 -13.28 -0.09
CA SER A 59 -16.86 -13.04 1.35
C SER A 59 -17.13 -14.31 2.17
N ALA A 60 -17.68 -15.38 1.57
CA ALA A 60 -17.94 -16.63 2.29
C ALA A 60 -16.66 -17.37 2.71
N SER A 61 -15.51 -17.03 2.13
CA SER A 61 -14.20 -17.57 2.50
C SER A 61 -13.74 -17.14 3.91
N PHE A 62 -14.52 -16.30 4.60
CA PHE A 62 -14.23 -15.79 5.94
C PHE A 62 -14.98 -16.59 7.02
N SER A 63 -14.24 -17.44 7.74
CA SER A 63 -14.71 -18.07 8.97
C SER A 63 -15.12 -17.02 10.02
N LYS A 64 -16.34 -17.14 10.55
CA LYS A 64 -16.95 -16.29 11.59
C LYS A 64 -16.15 -16.18 12.91
N ASN A 65 -15.06 -16.92 13.09
CA ASN A 65 -14.32 -17.02 14.35
C ASN A 65 -13.05 -16.17 14.45
N ASN A 66 -12.62 -15.44 13.41
CA ASN A 66 -11.44 -14.56 13.46
C ASN A 66 -11.80 -13.08 13.26
N ARG A 67 -12.63 -12.55 14.17
CA ARG A 67 -12.93 -11.10 14.21
C ARG A 67 -11.73 -10.24 14.64
N ASP A 68 -10.70 -10.84 15.25
CA ASP A 68 -9.55 -10.12 15.81
C ASP A 68 -8.38 -9.92 14.82
N GLU A 69 -8.43 -10.51 13.62
CA GLU A 69 -7.38 -10.39 12.58
C GLU A 69 -8.00 -9.96 11.24
N LEU A 70 -8.55 -8.75 11.26
CA LEU A 70 -9.43 -8.14 10.28
C LEU A 70 -9.08 -8.37 8.79
N VAL A 71 -10.07 -8.90 8.09
CA VAL A 71 -10.16 -9.20 6.66
C VAL A 71 -9.64 -8.08 5.74
N TYR A 72 -8.76 -8.47 4.81
CA TYR A 72 -8.28 -7.64 3.70
C TYR A 72 -9.21 -7.79 2.51
N TYR A 73 -9.95 -6.74 2.19
CA TYR A 73 -10.66 -6.65 0.91
C TYR A 73 -9.71 -6.06 -0.14
N PRO A 74 -9.46 -6.75 -1.26
CA PRO A 74 -8.67 -6.20 -2.35
C PRO A 74 -9.44 -5.05 -2.98
N VAL A 75 -8.83 -3.86 -2.98
CA VAL A 75 -9.48 -2.62 -3.44
C VAL A 75 -8.53 -1.75 -4.26
N GLY A 76 -9.09 -1.11 -5.29
CA GLY A 76 -8.40 -0.11 -6.10
C GLY A 76 -8.25 1.22 -5.36
N LEU A 77 -7.41 2.12 -5.84
CA LEU A 77 -7.28 3.48 -5.27
C LEU A 77 -8.31 4.43 -5.91
N GLU A 78 -8.90 5.34 -5.14
CA GLU A 78 -9.87 6.32 -5.65
C GLU A 78 -9.21 7.44 -6.49
N LYS A 79 -9.87 7.90 -7.56
CA LYS A 79 -9.41 9.00 -8.44
C LYS A 79 -9.08 10.29 -7.69
N SER A 80 -9.97 10.76 -6.83
CA SER A 80 -9.77 11.99 -6.05
C SER A 80 -8.51 11.93 -5.18
N PHE A 81 -8.22 10.75 -4.66
CA PHE A 81 -7.04 10.45 -3.87
C PHE A 81 -5.77 10.41 -4.74
N ILE A 82 -5.83 9.80 -5.92
CA ILE A 82 -4.73 9.79 -6.90
C ILE A 82 -4.41 11.19 -7.40
N ASP A 83 -5.43 12.00 -7.68
CA ASP A 83 -5.25 13.38 -8.12
C ASP A 83 -4.57 14.22 -7.03
N GLN A 84 -4.88 13.97 -5.75
CA GLN A 84 -4.15 14.56 -4.63
C GLN A 84 -2.69 14.08 -4.56
N LEU A 85 -2.44 12.78 -4.81
CA LEU A 85 -1.08 12.23 -4.89
C LEU A 85 -0.27 12.89 -6.02
N LYS A 86 -0.89 13.13 -7.18
CA LYS A 86 -0.26 13.75 -8.36
C LYS A 86 -0.09 15.26 -8.22
N ALA A 87 -1.07 15.94 -7.65
CA ALA A 87 -1.07 17.40 -7.43
C ALA A 87 -0.01 17.80 -6.39
N ARG A 88 0.29 16.94 -5.41
CA ARG A 88 1.50 17.02 -4.59
C ARG A 88 2.69 16.63 -5.47
N LYS A 89 3.08 17.50 -6.42
CA LYS A 89 4.25 17.30 -7.30
C LYS A 89 5.38 16.73 -6.45
N ILE A 90 5.84 15.53 -6.79
CA ILE A 90 6.97 14.86 -6.14
C ILE A 90 8.25 15.60 -6.58
N SER A 91 8.41 16.84 -6.13
CA SER A 91 9.61 17.63 -6.33
C SER A 91 10.60 17.28 -5.23
N ASN A 92 11.85 17.01 -5.62
CA ASN A 92 12.98 16.85 -4.71
C ASN A 92 13.30 18.13 -3.89
N SER A 93 12.46 19.16 -3.96
CA SER A 93 12.64 20.49 -3.36
C SER A 93 11.58 20.86 -2.31
N ASP A 94 10.89 19.90 -1.71
CA ASP A 94 9.94 20.19 -0.63
C ASP A 94 10.69 20.42 0.69
N THR A 95 11.26 21.62 0.82
CA THR A 95 11.74 22.22 2.07
C THR A 95 10.75 23.20 2.68
N THR A 96 9.63 23.54 2.02
CA THR A 96 8.73 24.58 2.54
C THR A 96 7.28 24.39 2.13
N ASN A 97 6.44 24.16 3.13
CA ASN A 97 5.03 24.55 3.26
C ASN A 97 3.99 23.90 2.33
N VAL A 98 3.23 22.94 2.86
CA VAL A 98 1.82 23.14 3.26
C VAL A 98 1.50 22.23 4.45
N GLU A 99 0.90 22.82 5.47
CA GLU A 99 0.47 22.22 6.73
C GLU A 99 -0.61 21.16 6.53
N ALA A 100 -0.23 19.90 6.70
CA ALA A 100 -0.99 19.00 7.55
C ALA A 100 -0.01 18.57 8.65
N LYS A 101 -0.42 18.62 9.92
CA LYS A 101 0.37 18.18 11.08
C LYS A 101 0.67 16.65 11.00
N SER A 102 1.40 16.18 10.01
CA SER A 102 1.99 14.85 10.06
C SER A 102 3.22 14.96 10.94
N THR A 103 3.09 14.59 12.21
CA THR A 103 4.27 14.29 13.00
C THR A 103 4.99 13.14 12.29
N ASN A 104 6.10 13.43 11.59
CA ASN A 104 6.96 12.44 10.91
C ASN A 104 7.70 11.54 11.92
N LYS A 105 7.13 11.34 13.11
CA LYS A 105 7.71 10.60 14.23
C LYS A 105 7.79 9.10 13.96
N THR A 106 6.92 8.55 13.11
CA THR A 106 6.94 7.12 12.75
C THR A 106 6.77 6.93 11.25
N LEU A 107 7.25 5.79 10.75
CA LEU A 107 7.14 5.44 9.34
C LEU A 107 5.66 5.39 8.88
N TRP A 108 4.80 4.77 9.69
CA TRP A 108 3.37 4.74 9.44
C TRP A 108 2.75 6.14 9.48
N SER A 109 2.99 6.96 10.52
CA SER A 109 2.37 8.29 10.60
C SER A 109 2.79 9.20 9.45
N ALA A 110 4.02 9.08 8.95
CA ALA A 110 4.47 9.86 7.81
C ALA A 110 3.78 9.47 6.49
N ILE A 111 3.41 8.19 6.35
CA ILE A 111 2.91 7.60 5.11
C ILE A 111 1.38 7.55 5.10
N HIS A 112 0.76 7.12 6.19
CA HIS A 112 -0.69 6.96 6.32
C HIS A 112 -1.47 8.23 6.02
N TYR A 113 -1.06 9.40 6.49
CA TYR A 113 -1.75 10.66 6.15
C TYR A 113 -1.70 10.99 4.66
N SER A 114 -0.82 10.35 3.89
CA SER A 114 -0.71 10.55 2.44
C SER A 114 -1.29 9.38 1.65
N ILE A 115 -1.49 8.22 2.28
CA ILE A 115 -2.01 7.02 1.62
C ILE A 115 -3.47 6.73 1.98
N GLY A 116 -3.92 7.17 3.15
CA GLY A 116 -5.17 6.72 3.70
C GLY A 116 -5.14 5.29 4.21
N GLY A 117 -6.32 4.73 4.42
CA GLY A 117 -6.51 3.35 4.85
C GLY A 117 -5.94 3.03 6.23
N ALA A 118 -6.01 1.77 6.66
CA ALA A 118 -5.50 1.34 7.97
C ALA A 118 -4.08 0.75 7.88
N TYR A 119 -3.50 0.33 9.02
CA TYR A 119 -2.10 -0.13 9.10
C TYR A 119 -1.77 -1.19 8.03
N VAL A 120 -2.71 -2.09 7.83
CA VAL A 120 -2.76 -3.09 6.76
C VAL A 120 -2.53 -2.50 5.37
N HIS A 121 -3.25 -1.45 5.02
CA HIS A 121 -3.17 -0.87 3.69
C HIS A 121 -1.77 -0.30 3.44
N PHE A 122 -1.15 0.28 4.47
CA PHE A 122 0.26 0.65 4.38
C PHE A 122 1.18 -0.53 4.19
N ILE A 123 0.94 -1.67 4.87
CA ILE A 123 1.74 -2.88 4.64
C ILE A 123 1.65 -3.30 3.18
N ASN A 124 0.45 -3.30 2.59
CA ASN A 124 0.25 -3.63 1.18
C ASN A 124 0.90 -2.61 0.24
N CYS A 125 0.78 -1.31 0.53
CA CYS A 125 1.44 -0.27 -0.26
C CYS A 125 2.95 -0.37 -0.19
N LEU A 126 3.49 -0.69 0.99
CA LEU A 126 4.91 -0.87 1.21
C LEU A 126 5.43 -2.11 0.49
N LEU A 127 4.68 -3.22 0.57
CA LEU A 127 4.95 -4.46 -0.16
C LEU A 127 4.96 -4.21 -1.67
N TYR A 128 3.92 -3.57 -2.21
CA TYR A 128 3.83 -3.25 -3.63
C TYR A 128 4.98 -2.33 -4.08
N ALA A 129 5.38 -1.36 -3.26
CA ALA A 129 6.52 -0.50 -3.57
C ALA A 129 7.85 -1.29 -3.63
N LEU A 130 7.99 -2.35 -2.84
CA LEU A 130 9.13 -3.27 -2.88
C LEU A 130 9.05 -4.20 -4.09
N GLU A 131 7.88 -4.77 -4.39
CA GLU A 131 7.65 -5.65 -5.54
C GLU A 131 7.89 -4.95 -6.87
N THR A 132 7.51 -3.67 -6.97
CA THR A 132 7.78 -2.85 -8.16
C THR A 132 9.24 -2.36 -8.25
N GLY A 133 10.05 -2.61 -7.22
CA GLY A 133 11.44 -2.14 -7.14
C GLY A 133 11.58 -0.62 -6.98
N GLU A 134 10.49 0.13 -6.82
CA GLU A 134 10.51 1.57 -6.55
C GLU A 134 11.14 1.86 -5.19
N LEU A 135 10.80 1.04 -4.19
CA LEU A 135 11.41 1.05 -2.88
C LEU A 135 12.50 -0.01 -2.80
N ARG A 136 13.68 0.39 -2.32
CA ARG A 136 14.83 -0.50 -2.15
C ARG A 136 15.48 -0.28 -0.79
N VAL A 137 15.73 -1.37 -0.06
CA VAL A 137 16.39 -1.34 1.26
C VAL A 137 17.88 -0.99 1.16
N ASP A 138 18.49 -1.24 0.00
CA ASP A 138 19.90 -0.99 -0.32
C ASP A 138 20.14 0.35 -1.07
N ALA A 139 19.13 1.23 -1.09
CA ALA A 139 19.25 2.53 -1.75
C ALA A 139 20.28 3.45 -1.07
N PRO A 140 20.95 4.36 -1.81
CA PRO A 140 21.94 5.27 -1.22
C PRO A 140 21.41 6.13 -0.06
N LEU A 141 20.15 6.57 -0.12
CA LEU A 141 19.50 7.33 0.96
C LEU A 141 19.22 6.49 2.23
N MET A 142 19.28 5.17 2.10
CA MET A 142 19.18 4.22 3.20
C MET A 142 20.57 3.83 3.75
N GLN A 143 21.66 4.21 3.08
CA GLN A 143 23.01 3.92 3.52
C GLN A 143 23.37 4.81 4.71
N ARG A 144 24.06 4.24 5.69
CA ARG A 144 24.55 4.99 6.85
C ARG A 144 25.89 5.64 6.52
N PRO A 145 26.17 6.84 7.05
CA PRO A 145 27.49 7.42 6.91
C PRO A 145 28.53 6.53 7.61
N GLU A 146 29.68 6.36 6.98
CA GLU A 146 30.84 5.73 7.61
C GLU A 146 31.35 6.65 8.73
N SER A 147 31.37 6.14 9.95
CA SER A 147 31.73 6.92 11.12
C SER A 147 32.18 6.02 12.26
N ASP A 148 33.33 6.33 12.83
CA ASP A 148 33.86 5.68 14.04
C ASP A 148 33.26 6.26 15.34
N TRP A 149 32.37 7.26 15.22
CA TRP A 149 31.73 7.90 16.36
C TRP A 149 30.95 6.90 17.22
N LYS A 150 31.19 6.99 18.53
CA LYS A 150 30.68 6.06 19.54
C LYS A 150 30.15 6.84 20.76
N PRO A 151 28.83 6.81 21.02
CA PRO A 151 28.25 7.55 22.12
C PRO A 151 28.71 7.01 23.49
N LYS A 152 28.89 7.93 24.44
CA LYS A 152 29.16 7.65 25.86
C LYS A 152 28.09 8.38 26.70
N PRO A 153 27.19 7.65 27.41
CA PRO A 153 27.05 6.20 27.47
C PRO A 153 26.53 5.59 26.15
N ARG A 154 26.78 4.30 25.94
CA ARG A 154 26.34 3.60 24.73
C ARG A 154 24.82 3.41 24.76
N THR A 155 24.11 4.09 23.87
CA THR A 155 22.65 3.99 23.72
C THR A 155 22.19 2.62 23.21
N GLU A 156 20.94 2.23 23.47
CA GLU A 156 20.36 0.99 22.94
C GLU A 156 20.37 0.93 21.41
N SER A 157 19.96 2.03 20.76
CA SER A 157 19.91 2.13 19.30
C SER A 157 21.29 1.91 18.67
N TRP A 158 22.36 2.43 19.29
CA TRP A 158 23.72 2.15 18.84
C TRP A 158 24.09 0.68 18.99
N LYS A 159 23.79 0.06 20.15
CA LYS A 159 24.10 -1.37 20.39
C LYS A 159 23.43 -2.28 19.36
N ARG A 160 22.21 -1.95 18.93
CA ARG A 160 21.39 -2.73 17.98
C ARG A 160 21.87 -2.54 16.54
N THR A 161 22.13 -1.30 16.13
CA THR A 161 22.27 -0.96 14.72
C THR A 161 23.72 -0.77 14.24
N ARG A 162 24.72 -0.71 15.14
CA ARG A 162 26.14 -0.47 14.79
C ARG A 162 26.78 -1.43 13.78
N LYS A 163 26.17 -2.59 13.53
CA LYS A 163 26.67 -3.60 12.57
C LYS A 163 25.95 -3.55 11.22
N TRP A 164 25.01 -2.62 11.06
CA TRP A 164 24.23 -2.46 9.85
C TRP A 164 24.89 -1.40 8.97
N ASN A 165 25.08 -1.71 7.70
CA ASN A 165 25.63 -0.78 6.72
C ASN A 165 24.56 0.25 6.27
N TYR A 166 23.29 -0.11 6.43
CA TYR A 166 22.13 0.69 6.08
C TYR A 166 21.27 0.93 7.34
N TYR A 167 20.34 1.88 7.27
CA TYR A 167 19.38 2.15 8.34
C TYR A 167 18.41 0.97 8.57
N VAL A 168 18.39 0.02 7.62
CA VAL A 168 17.68 -1.27 7.67
C VAL A 168 18.71 -2.41 7.68
N PRO A 169 18.49 -3.54 8.37
CA PRO A 169 19.41 -4.66 8.36
C PRO A 169 19.36 -5.42 7.02
N VAL A 170 20.10 -4.95 6.02
CA VAL A 170 20.13 -5.57 4.67
C VAL A 170 20.58 -7.03 4.73
N ARG A 171 21.61 -7.34 5.53
CA ARG A 171 22.04 -8.72 5.75
C ARG A 171 21.04 -9.47 6.64
N GLN A 172 20.54 -10.58 6.13
CA GLN A 172 19.52 -11.43 6.73
C GLN A 172 19.90 -11.90 8.14
N ARG A 173 21.16 -12.27 8.37
CA ARG A 173 21.64 -12.66 9.71
C ARG A 173 21.41 -11.61 10.79
N TYR A 174 21.47 -10.32 10.43
CA TYR A 174 21.26 -9.23 11.38
C TYR A 174 19.78 -8.92 11.55
N ALA A 175 18.99 -9.06 10.48
CA ALA A 175 17.54 -8.92 10.53
C ALA A 175 16.92 -9.99 11.44
N ILE A 176 17.29 -11.27 11.26
CA ILE A 176 16.82 -12.38 12.10
C ILE A 176 17.23 -12.17 13.57
N ARG A 177 18.44 -11.66 13.82
CA ARG A 177 18.89 -11.37 15.19
C ARG A 177 18.03 -10.29 15.85
N GLU A 178 17.71 -9.23 15.11
CA GLU A 178 16.83 -8.17 15.64
C GLU A 178 15.41 -8.68 15.84
N TYR A 179 14.88 -9.50 14.91
CA TYR A 179 13.60 -10.18 15.06
C TYR A 179 13.56 -10.99 16.37
N LYS A 180 14.50 -11.93 16.55
CA LYS A 180 14.56 -12.79 17.76
C LYS A 180 14.68 -11.96 19.04
N LYS A 181 15.38 -10.83 19.00
CA LYS A 181 15.51 -9.93 20.15
C LYS A 181 14.22 -9.17 20.44
N LYS A 182 13.55 -8.66 19.40
CA LYS A 182 12.24 -8.01 19.54
C LYS A 182 11.17 -9.00 20.01
N ALA A 183 11.20 -10.24 19.52
CA ALA A 183 10.32 -11.33 19.95
C ALA A 183 10.42 -11.59 21.46
N ARG A 184 11.64 -11.73 21.99
CA ARG A 184 11.89 -11.94 23.42
C ARG A 184 11.40 -10.79 24.31
N ASN A 185 11.33 -9.59 23.75
CA ASN A 185 10.96 -8.37 24.48
C ASN A 185 9.50 -7.94 24.24
N ASP A 186 8.65 -8.82 23.68
CA ASP A 186 7.27 -8.53 23.25
C ASP A 186 7.15 -7.23 22.40
N ASN A 187 8.06 -7.09 21.45
CA ASN A 187 8.21 -5.89 20.63
C ASN A 187 8.14 -6.17 19.12
N LEU A 188 7.29 -7.13 18.71
CA LEU A 188 6.98 -7.44 17.31
C LEU A 188 5.67 -6.80 16.83
N LYS A 189 5.23 -5.72 17.48
CA LYS A 189 3.92 -5.09 17.22
C LYS A 189 3.77 -4.59 15.78
N ASP A 190 4.86 -4.07 15.19
CA ASP A 190 4.92 -3.65 13.79
C ASP A 190 4.70 -4.81 12.79
N LEU A 191 4.81 -6.06 13.24
CA LEU A 191 4.63 -7.25 12.41
C LEU A 191 3.29 -7.95 12.65
N GLN A 192 2.41 -7.44 13.53
CA GLN A 192 1.13 -8.09 13.85
C GLN A 192 0.21 -8.23 12.65
N SER A 193 0.26 -7.28 11.71
CA SER A 193 -0.52 -7.31 10.46
C SER A 193 0.23 -7.97 9.30
N VAL A 194 1.38 -8.61 9.55
CA VAL A 194 2.14 -9.32 8.53
C VAL A 194 1.74 -10.79 8.56
N PRO A 195 1.34 -11.41 7.42
CA PRO A 195 0.98 -12.81 7.39
C PRO A 195 2.10 -13.73 7.91
N GLN A 196 1.73 -14.76 8.68
CA GLN A 196 2.70 -15.68 9.33
C GLN A 196 3.66 -16.33 8.32
N HIS A 197 3.15 -16.73 7.14
CA HIS A 197 3.98 -17.34 6.10
C HIS A 197 5.08 -16.39 5.54
N PHE A 198 4.93 -15.05 5.65
CA PHE A 198 6.01 -14.12 5.33
C PHE A 198 7.10 -14.17 6.41
N ILE A 199 6.68 -14.26 7.68
CA ILE A 199 7.59 -14.37 8.82
C ILE A 199 8.37 -15.68 8.74
N ASP A 200 7.71 -16.78 8.41
CA ASP A 200 8.35 -18.10 8.24
C ASP A 200 9.38 -18.05 7.11
N LEU A 201 8.98 -17.55 5.92
CA LEU A 201 9.90 -17.31 4.81
C LEU A 201 11.13 -16.49 5.23
N PHE A 202 10.91 -15.42 6.00
CA PHE A 202 11.98 -14.57 6.50
C PHE A 202 12.91 -15.30 7.49
N LEU A 203 12.37 -16.14 8.38
CA LEU A 203 13.16 -16.87 9.37
C LEU A 203 13.96 -18.01 8.77
N ASP A 204 13.43 -18.65 7.73
CA ASP A 204 14.05 -19.78 7.04
C ASP A 204 15.13 -19.34 6.04
N THR A 205 15.03 -18.11 5.53
CA THR A 205 15.99 -17.55 4.57
C THR A 205 17.29 -17.14 5.26
N ARG A 206 18.44 -17.65 4.77
CA ARG A 206 19.79 -17.21 5.19
C ARG A 206 20.35 -16.16 4.23
N ASP A 207 21.51 -15.59 4.57
CA ASP A 207 22.19 -14.62 3.70
C ASP A 207 22.45 -15.19 2.28
N LYS A 208 22.86 -16.46 2.18
CA LYS A 208 23.12 -17.11 0.89
C LYS A 208 21.84 -17.29 0.07
N ASP A 209 20.78 -17.76 0.72
CA ASP A 209 19.48 -18.00 0.05
C ASP A 209 18.87 -16.67 -0.42
N TYR A 210 19.07 -15.59 0.36
CA TYR A 210 18.64 -14.24 -0.04
C TYR A 210 19.36 -13.76 -1.31
N GLU A 211 20.68 -13.95 -1.41
CA GLU A 211 21.42 -13.61 -2.64
C GLU A 211 20.99 -14.50 -3.82
N GLU A 212 20.73 -15.80 -3.59
CA GLU A 212 20.23 -16.70 -4.62
C GLU A 212 18.83 -16.28 -5.14
N LEU A 213 17.94 -15.82 -4.25
CA LEU A 213 16.65 -15.25 -4.64
C LEU A 213 16.81 -13.99 -5.49
N LYS A 214 17.83 -13.18 -5.21
CA LYS A 214 18.19 -11.98 -5.98
C LYS A 214 18.71 -12.33 -7.37
N GLU A 215 19.59 -13.31 -7.48
CA GLU A 215 20.11 -13.82 -8.77
C GLU A 215 19.01 -14.45 -9.63
N LYS A 216 18.07 -15.16 -9.00
CA LYS A 216 16.91 -15.78 -9.70
C LYS A 216 15.79 -14.80 -10.06
N GLY A 217 15.88 -13.54 -9.65
CA GLY A 217 14.81 -12.56 -9.89
C GLY A 217 13.50 -12.90 -9.18
N ALA A 218 13.55 -13.57 -8.01
CA ALA A 218 12.37 -13.93 -7.22
C ALA A 218 11.82 -12.71 -6.44
N VAL A 219 11.38 -11.69 -7.17
CA VAL A 219 11.02 -10.36 -6.65
C VAL A 219 9.96 -10.42 -5.55
N GLU A 220 8.92 -11.23 -5.73
CA GLU A 220 7.85 -11.40 -4.74
C GLU A 220 8.38 -11.89 -3.38
N LYS A 221 9.24 -12.92 -3.39
CA LYS A 221 9.83 -13.48 -2.16
C LYS A 221 10.78 -12.48 -1.49
N LEU A 222 11.56 -11.74 -2.28
CA LEU A 222 12.44 -10.70 -1.78
C LEU A 222 11.66 -9.55 -1.15
N ALA A 223 10.58 -9.10 -1.78
CA ALA A 223 9.74 -8.03 -1.27
C ALA A 223 9.13 -8.39 0.10
N LYS A 224 8.64 -9.62 0.27
CA LYS A 224 8.14 -10.14 1.56
C LYS A 224 9.21 -10.09 2.66
N ILE A 225 10.43 -10.49 2.33
CA ILE A 225 11.57 -10.46 3.26
C ILE A 225 11.96 -9.02 3.61
N ASP A 226 12.07 -8.15 2.61
CA ASP A 226 12.52 -6.76 2.77
C ASP A 226 11.46 -5.90 3.46
N LEU A 227 10.18 -6.20 3.29
CA LEU A 227 9.08 -5.64 4.07
C LEU A 227 9.33 -5.84 5.58
N ILE A 228 9.60 -7.08 5.98
CA ILE A 228 9.90 -7.41 7.38
C ILE A 228 11.15 -6.66 7.87
N LYS A 229 12.20 -6.56 7.05
CA LYS A 229 13.41 -5.79 7.41
C LYS A 229 13.08 -4.32 7.67
N ILE A 230 12.28 -3.68 6.82
CA ILE A 230 11.86 -2.27 6.98
C ILE A 230 11.05 -2.09 8.26
N LEU A 231 10.07 -2.97 8.51
CA LEU A 231 9.22 -2.91 9.70
C LEU A 231 10.01 -3.16 10.98
N LEU A 232 10.98 -4.09 10.96
CA LEU A 232 11.89 -4.30 12.08
C LEU A 232 12.76 -3.06 12.35
N ALA A 233 13.13 -2.32 11.31
CA ALA A 233 13.98 -1.14 11.40
C ALA A 233 13.23 0.18 11.64
N SER A 234 11.89 0.18 11.62
CA SER A 234 11.02 1.36 11.72
C SER A 234 11.44 2.35 12.81
N ASN A 235 11.79 1.83 14.00
CA ASN A 235 12.20 2.60 15.19
C ASN A 235 13.58 3.27 15.08
N TYR A 236 14.36 2.96 14.04
CA TYR A 236 15.71 3.48 13.82
C TYR A 236 15.81 4.40 12.61
N LEU A 237 14.71 4.58 11.88
CA LEU A 237 14.68 5.44 10.69
C LEU A 237 14.65 6.90 11.12
N GLY A 238 15.53 7.71 10.53
CA GLY A 238 15.49 9.16 10.65
C GLY A 238 14.50 9.77 9.65
N GLU A 239 14.30 11.08 9.74
CA GLU A 239 13.38 11.82 8.88
C GLU A 239 13.70 11.65 7.39
N THR A 240 14.99 11.66 7.02
CA THR A 240 15.43 11.45 5.64
C THR A 240 15.01 10.08 5.10
N GLN A 241 15.17 9.02 5.89
CA GLN A 241 14.81 7.66 5.49
C GLN A 241 13.29 7.50 5.40
N ILE A 242 12.56 8.06 6.37
CA ILE A 242 11.09 8.06 6.36
C ILE A 242 10.56 8.80 5.13
N LYS A 243 11.14 9.98 4.78
CA LYS A 243 10.78 10.74 3.59
C LYS A 243 11.10 9.98 2.31
N TYR A 244 12.25 9.30 2.24
CA TYR A 244 12.60 8.45 1.11
C TYR A 244 11.58 7.33 0.90
N ILE A 245 11.28 6.55 1.96
CA ILE A 245 10.33 5.44 1.88
C ILE A 245 8.95 5.97 1.49
N LYS A 246 8.49 7.05 2.13
CA LYS A 246 7.23 7.70 1.79
C LYS A 246 7.16 8.04 0.30
N ASN A 247 8.14 8.76 -0.23
CA ASN A 247 8.14 9.18 -1.63
C ASN A 247 8.16 7.99 -2.60
N ARG A 248 8.86 6.89 -2.26
CA ARG A 248 8.86 5.68 -3.08
C ARG A 248 7.54 4.94 -3.05
N VAL A 249 6.91 4.84 -1.89
CA VAL A 249 5.58 4.25 -1.77
C VAL A 249 4.55 5.08 -2.54
N LEU A 250 4.54 6.42 -2.37
CA LEU A 250 3.62 7.29 -3.10
C LEU A 250 3.83 7.22 -4.62
N LYS A 251 5.09 7.15 -5.07
CA LYS A 251 5.41 6.97 -6.49
C LYS A 251 4.95 5.61 -7.02
N ALA A 252 5.14 4.53 -6.26
CA ALA A 252 4.65 3.22 -6.63
C ALA A 252 3.11 3.21 -6.73
N MET A 253 2.42 3.79 -5.75
CA MET A 253 0.96 3.92 -5.74
C MET A 253 0.44 4.76 -6.89
N SER A 254 1.08 5.89 -7.20
CA SER A 254 0.72 6.70 -8.35
C SER A 254 0.90 5.96 -9.68
N ARG A 255 1.81 4.99 -9.77
CA ARG A 255 1.98 4.15 -10.96
C ARG A 255 0.98 2.99 -11.01
N TYR A 256 0.72 2.36 -9.86
CA TYR A 256 -0.30 1.32 -9.72
C TYR A 256 -1.64 1.83 -10.20
N SER A 257 -2.00 3.02 -9.74
CA SER A 257 -3.30 3.59 -9.99
C SER A 257 -3.52 4.09 -11.41
N VAL A 258 -2.50 4.29 -12.23
CA VAL A 258 -2.69 4.71 -13.63
C VAL A 258 -3.17 3.56 -14.51
N ASN A 259 -2.95 2.30 -14.09
CA ASN A 259 -3.16 1.12 -14.92
C ASN A 259 -4.19 0.12 -14.38
N GLN A 260 -4.81 0.41 -13.23
CA GLN A 260 -5.68 -0.56 -12.54
C GLN A 260 -7.15 -0.29 -12.79
N LEU A 261 -7.92 -1.37 -12.92
CA LEU A 261 -9.38 -1.34 -12.94
C LEU A 261 -9.92 -1.26 -11.50
N PRO A 262 -11.15 -0.75 -11.31
CA PRO A 262 -11.83 -0.85 -10.02
C PRO A 262 -11.94 -2.32 -9.57
N SER A 263 -11.58 -2.62 -8.31
CA SER A 263 -11.65 -3.98 -7.79
C SER A 263 -13.09 -4.38 -7.47
N VAL A 264 -13.47 -5.61 -7.84
CA VAL A 264 -14.79 -6.19 -7.57
C VAL A 264 -14.65 -7.31 -6.56
N ILE A 265 -15.54 -7.31 -5.56
CA ILE A 265 -15.64 -8.33 -4.52
C ILE A 265 -17.06 -8.90 -4.53
N ILE A 266 -17.19 -10.21 -4.39
CA ILE A 266 -18.46 -10.90 -4.23
C ILE A 266 -18.79 -11.01 -2.75
N LEU A 267 -19.94 -10.44 -2.36
CA LEU A 267 -20.53 -10.61 -1.04
C LEU A 267 -21.63 -11.68 -1.12
N ASP A 268 -21.24 -12.92 -0.88
CA ASP A 268 -22.10 -14.10 -1.04
C ASP A 268 -23.34 -14.03 -0.15
N ASP A 269 -23.18 -13.57 1.10
CA ASP A 269 -24.28 -13.40 2.06
C ASP A 269 -25.37 -12.42 1.57
N PHE A 270 -25.05 -11.59 0.58
CA PHE A 270 -25.95 -10.59 0.01
C PHE A 270 -26.28 -10.84 -1.47
N ASN A 271 -25.79 -11.92 -2.07
CA ASN A 271 -25.83 -12.18 -3.52
C ASN A 271 -25.40 -10.94 -4.34
N ALA A 272 -24.36 -10.25 -3.89
CA ALA A 272 -23.99 -8.94 -4.42
C ALA A 272 -22.56 -8.89 -4.92
N ALA A 273 -22.35 -8.28 -6.08
CA ALA A 273 -21.02 -7.84 -6.53
C ALA A 273 -20.83 -6.38 -6.13
N VAL A 274 -19.73 -6.09 -5.44
CA VAL A 274 -19.42 -4.76 -4.90
C VAL A 274 -18.11 -4.29 -5.48
N ALA A 275 -18.15 -3.20 -6.25
CA ALA A 275 -16.96 -2.51 -6.67
C ALA A 275 -16.49 -1.57 -5.56
N MET A 276 -15.23 -1.70 -5.17
CA MET A 276 -14.67 -0.99 -4.03
C MET A 276 -13.37 -0.27 -4.40
N SER A 277 -13.19 0.88 -3.75
CA SER A 277 -11.93 1.61 -3.77
C SER A 277 -11.50 2.01 -2.37
N LEU A 278 -10.30 2.54 -2.26
CA LEU A 278 -9.74 3.04 -1.03
C LEU A 278 -9.29 4.49 -1.18
N ASN A 279 -9.54 5.28 -0.14
CA ASN A 279 -9.08 6.65 -0.03
C ASN A 279 -8.59 6.97 1.40
N GLU A 280 -8.33 8.26 1.67
CA GLU A 280 -7.92 8.78 2.98
C GLU A 280 -8.87 8.42 4.13
N LYS A 281 -10.15 8.18 3.84
CA LYS A 281 -11.19 7.83 4.82
C LYS A 281 -11.37 6.32 5.01
N GLY A 282 -10.70 5.49 4.21
CA GLY A 282 -10.80 4.04 4.24
C GLY A 282 -11.52 3.45 3.03
N TYR A 283 -12.05 2.25 3.18
CA TYR A 283 -12.76 1.52 2.12
C TYR A 283 -14.03 2.28 1.73
N GLN A 284 -14.19 2.52 0.42
CA GLN A 284 -15.32 3.17 -0.20
C GLN A 284 -16.01 2.21 -1.17
N VAL A 285 -17.33 2.16 -1.09
CA VAL A 285 -18.15 1.43 -2.05
C VAL A 285 -18.45 2.33 -3.23
N GLN A 286 -18.01 1.94 -4.42
CA GLN A 286 -18.30 2.67 -5.67
C GLN A 286 -19.64 2.25 -6.27
N LYS A 287 -19.87 0.93 -6.38
CA LYS A 287 -21.08 0.36 -6.98
C LYS A 287 -21.45 -0.95 -6.30
N ILE A 288 -22.75 -1.24 -6.22
CA ILE A 288 -23.30 -2.50 -5.71
C ILE A 288 -24.31 -2.99 -6.74
N VAL A 289 -24.21 -4.25 -7.14
CA VAL A 289 -25.13 -4.93 -8.06
C VAL A 289 -25.55 -6.25 -7.46
N PHE A 290 -26.85 -6.52 -7.42
CA PHE A 290 -27.41 -7.77 -6.90
C PHE A 290 -27.63 -8.76 -8.03
N ARG A 291 -27.33 -10.05 -7.80
CA ARG A 291 -27.56 -11.11 -8.78
C ARG A 291 -29.06 -11.33 -9.01
N ASP A 292 -29.84 -11.20 -7.95
CA ASP A 292 -31.29 -11.34 -7.90
C ASP A 292 -32.03 -10.01 -8.12
N GLN A 293 -31.41 -9.01 -8.74
CA GLN A 293 -31.94 -7.64 -8.84
C GLN A 293 -33.36 -7.55 -9.43
N GLU A 294 -33.71 -8.42 -10.39
CA GLU A 294 -35.04 -8.44 -11.02
C GLU A 294 -36.14 -8.99 -10.11
N GLN A 295 -35.77 -9.77 -9.09
CA GLN A 295 -36.70 -10.40 -8.16
C GLN A 295 -36.84 -9.62 -6.84
N LEU A 296 -35.98 -8.61 -6.62
CA LEU A 296 -35.99 -7.81 -5.41
C LEU A 296 -36.86 -6.57 -5.55
N SER A 297 -37.63 -6.28 -4.50
CA SER A 297 -38.29 -4.98 -4.39
C SER A 297 -37.26 -3.85 -4.22
N GLU A 298 -37.63 -2.62 -4.63
CA GLU A 298 -36.80 -1.44 -4.40
C GLU A 298 -36.46 -1.23 -2.91
N TYR A 299 -37.38 -1.62 -2.03
CA TYR A 299 -37.21 -1.55 -0.60
C TYR A 299 -36.10 -2.50 -0.11
N GLU A 300 -36.16 -3.77 -0.49
CA GLU A 300 -35.15 -4.77 -0.12
C GLU A 300 -33.77 -4.43 -0.68
N MET A 301 -33.70 -3.98 -1.94
CA MET A 301 -32.44 -3.50 -2.52
C MET A 301 -31.83 -2.36 -1.72
N LYS A 302 -32.66 -1.40 -1.28
CA LYS A 302 -32.22 -0.27 -0.47
C LYS A 302 -31.74 -0.70 0.90
N GLU A 303 -32.43 -1.66 1.52
CA GLU A 303 -32.04 -2.24 2.80
C GLU A 303 -30.71 -3.00 2.70
N ARG A 304 -30.57 -3.93 1.74
CA ARG A 304 -29.32 -4.65 1.49
C ARG A 304 -28.15 -3.70 1.21
N LYS A 305 -28.35 -2.67 0.38
CA LYS A 305 -27.33 -1.62 0.13
C LYS A 305 -26.93 -0.89 1.42
N LYS A 306 -27.88 -0.65 2.33
CA LYS A 306 -27.61 -0.01 3.62
C LYS A 306 -26.77 -0.95 4.51
N THR A 307 -27.11 -2.22 4.57
CA THR A 307 -26.39 -3.23 5.36
C THR A 307 -24.96 -3.43 4.86
N ILE A 308 -24.77 -3.56 3.54
CA ILE A 308 -23.43 -3.66 2.92
C ILE A 308 -22.60 -2.42 3.27
N ARG A 309 -23.14 -1.21 3.16
CA ARG A 309 -22.41 0.00 3.54
C ARG A 309 -22.09 0.07 5.03
N ALA A 310 -23.00 -0.41 5.89
CA ALA A 310 -22.77 -0.49 7.33
C ALA A 310 -21.65 -1.48 7.67
N LEU A 311 -21.61 -2.63 7.00
CA LEU A 311 -20.52 -3.61 7.12
C LEU A 311 -19.17 -2.97 6.76
N ILE A 312 -19.08 -2.30 5.61
CA ILE A 312 -17.85 -1.62 5.19
C ILE A 312 -17.45 -0.50 6.17
N HIS A 313 -18.42 0.22 6.72
CA HIS A 313 -18.17 1.21 7.76
C HIS A 313 -17.62 0.59 9.05
N GLU A 314 -18.20 -0.53 9.50
CA GLU A 314 -17.71 -1.28 10.67
C GLU A 314 -16.28 -1.76 10.46
N ILE A 315 -15.98 -2.29 9.26
CA ILE A 315 -14.61 -2.67 8.88
C ILE A 315 -13.65 -1.48 9.00
N ASN A 316 -14.04 -0.30 8.51
CA ASN A 316 -13.22 0.91 8.63
C ASN A 316 -13.00 1.34 10.09
N GLU A 317 -14.03 1.29 10.94
CA GLU A 317 -13.91 1.69 12.35
C GLU A 317 -13.08 0.70 13.17
N VAL A 318 -13.28 -0.61 13.01
CA VAL A 318 -12.45 -1.60 13.72
C VAL A 318 -10.97 -1.45 13.32
N ASN A 319 -10.71 -1.25 12.03
CA ASN A 319 -9.38 -0.96 11.52
C ASN A 319 -8.73 0.27 12.19
N LYS A 320 -9.51 1.33 12.42
CA LYS A 320 -9.08 2.55 13.10
C LYS A 320 -8.86 2.33 14.60
N GLU A 321 -9.67 1.51 15.26
CA GLU A 321 -9.48 1.14 16.66
C GLU A 321 -8.21 0.32 16.90
N VAL A 322 -7.97 -0.70 16.07
CA VAL A 322 -6.73 -1.51 16.08
C VAL A 322 -5.52 -0.59 15.94
N PHE A 323 -5.63 0.39 15.05
CA PHE A 323 -4.60 1.40 14.86
C PHE A 323 -4.40 2.30 16.09
N GLN A 324 -5.46 2.84 16.68
CA GLN A 324 -5.34 3.69 17.88
C GLN A 324 -4.77 2.93 19.08
N LYS A 325 -5.18 1.66 19.26
CA LYS A 325 -4.61 0.75 20.27
C LYS A 325 -3.10 0.57 20.02
N SER A 326 -2.71 0.36 18.78
CA SER A 326 -1.31 0.25 18.38
C SER A 326 -0.53 1.53 18.71
N LEU A 327 -1.00 2.71 18.29
CA LEU A 327 -0.38 4.01 18.60
C LEU A 327 -0.21 4.26 20.10
N LYS A 328 -1.25 4.04 20.91
CA LYS A 328 -1.15 4.23 22.37
C LYS A 328 -0.06 3.34 22.98
N LYS A 329 0.08 2.10 22.48
CA LYS A 329 1.13 1.16 22.89
C LYS A 329 2.54 1.64 22.51
N TYR A 330 2.69 2.50 21.50
CA TYR A 330 3.96 3.11 21.09
C TYR A 330 4.37 4.31 21.94
N TYR A 331 3.42 5.12 22.42
CA TYR A 331 3.70 6.39 23.11
C TYR A 331 3.59 6.35 24.64
N GLN A 332 3.20 5.21 25.24
CA GLN A 332 3.20 5.02 26.70
C GLN A 332 4.56 4.63 27.30
N LYS A 333 5.63 4.56 26.50
CA LYS A 333 7.02 4.45 26.99
C LYS A 333 7.87 5.57 26.39
N GLY A 334 7.62 6.79 26.87
CA GLY A 334 8.50 7.94 26.73
C GLY A 334 8.80 8.47 28.12
#